data_AF-A0A939X4T8-F1
#
_entry.id   AF-A0A939X4T8-F1
#
_cell.length_a   1.000
_cell.length_b   1.000
_cell.length_c   1.000
_cell.angle_alpha   90.00
_cell.angle_beta   90.00
_cell.angle_gamma   90.00
#
_symmetry.space_group_name_H-M   'P 1'
#
loop_
_entity.id
_entity.type
_entity.pdbx_description
1 polymer ?
#
loop_
_entity_poly.entity_id
_entity_poly.type
_entity_poly.pdbx_seq_one_letter_code
_entity_poly.pdbx_strand_id
1 'polypeptide(L)'
;AHYGKDSFQPIHTPEEDEEYMLKPMNCPHHCEIFAWKPRSYRDLPLRIAEFGTVYRYEQSGELHGLTRVRSFTQDDAHLFCRPDQVKQEFLNVMDIIGIVLSAFGFNFEAQISLRDPNDHEKYVGTDEDWALAEKAIVEACQEKGLPAKVEYGEAAFYGPKLDFMIKDAIGRRWQLGTIQVDYNLPKRFQLEYTDEDNTKKTPVMIHRAPFGSMERFCAVLIEHTSGHFPLWLTPDQVAILPLSEKYNDYAQEVAKKFDMGGVRATIDLRNEKLGRKIRDNELKRIPYMVIVGEKEAADGTVAVRPQGGGEQSVKTIQEFIDEVNARVAEMTKDF
;
A
#
# COMPACT_ATOMS: atom_id res chain seq x y z
N ALA A 1 15.67 -29.90 -1.47
CA ALA A 1 15.11 -28.79 -2.26
C ALA A 1 14.55 -29.37 -3.57
N HIS A 2 13.32 -29.86 -3.56
CA HIS A 2 12.69 -30.44 -4.76
C HIS A 2 12.11 -29.38 -5.71
N TYR A 3 11.80 -28.18 -5.21
CA TYR A 3 11.13 -27.12 -5.98
C TYR A 3 12.06 -25.97 -6.42
N GLY A 4 13.33 -25.98 -6.02
CA GLY A 4 14.23 -24.82 -6.18
C GLY A 4 14.66 -24.56 -7.63
N LYS A 5 14.77 -25.60 -8.46
CA LYS A 5 15.14 -25.44 -9.88
C LYS A 5 14.02 -24.82 -10.71
N ASP A 6 12.77 -25.03 -10.32
CA ASP A 6 11.62 -24.75 -11.18
C ASP A 6 10.87 -23.46 -10.79
N SER A 7 11.25 -22.80 -9.70
CA SER A 7 10.49 -21.68 -9.13
C SER A 7 10.53 -20.36 -9.93
N PHE A 8 11.43 -20.23 -10.92
CA PHE A 8 11.61 -19.03 -11.76
C PHE A 8 11.99 -19.34 -13.22
N GLN A 9 11.89 -20.61 -13.62
CA GLN A 9 12.09 -21.00 -15.01
C GLN A 9 10.78 -20.77 -15.78
N PRO A 10 10.83 -20.63 -17.12
CA PRO A 10 9.64 -20.76 -17.94
C PRO A 10 8.92 -22.08 -17.63
N ILE A 11 7.60 -22.01 -17.55
CA ILE A 11 6.70 -23.16 -17.41
C ILE A 11 6.36 -23.61 -18.83
N HIS A 12 6.99 -24.69 -19.27
CA HIS A 12 6.70 -25.28 -20.58
C HIS A 12 5.35 -25.99 -20.56
N THR A 13 4.57 -25.79 -21.62
CA THR A 13 3.32 -26.52 -21.83
C THR A 13 3.56 -27.75 -22.73
N PRO A 14 2.55 -28.62 -22.95
CA PRO A 14 2.63 -29.64 -23.99
C PRO A 14 2.75 -29.10 -25.42
N GLU A 15 2.48 -27.81 -25.67
CA GLU A 15 2.64 -27.16 -26.96
C GLU A 15 4.07 -26.61 -27.10
N GLU A 16 4.79 -26.98 -28.16
CA GLU A 16 6.23 -26.69 -28.31
C GLU A 16 6.56 -25.18 -28.37
N ASP A 17 5.61 -24.35 -28.82
CA ASP A 17 5.79 -22.90 -28.98
C ASP A 17 5.12 -22.06 -27.87
N GLU A 18 4.64 -22.69 -26.79
CA GLU A 18 3.97 -21.99 -25.69
C GLU A 18 4.69 -22.19 -24.34
N GLU A 19 5.16 -21.07 -23.78
CA GLU A 19 5.77 -21.01 -22.45
C GLU A 19 5.09 -19.94 -21.59
N TYR A 20 4.88 -20.26 -20.32
CA TYR A 20 4.38 -19.32 -19.33
C TYR A 20 5.52 -18.83 -18.44
N MET A 21 5.49 -17.57 -18.05
CA MET A 21 6.45 -17.00 -17.10
C MET A 21 5.72 -16.31 -15.97
N LEU A 22 6.35 -16.28 -14.79
CA LEU A 22 5.86 -15.47 -13.69
C LEU A 22 5.97 -13.98 -14.07
N LYS A 23 4.85 -13.26 -14.01
CA LYS A 23 4.82 -11.84 -14.39
C LYS A 23 5.72 -11.00 -13.47
N PRO A 24 6.66 -10.20 -14.01
CA PRO A 24 7.48 -9.29 -13.21
C PRO A 24 6.84 -7.90 -13.00
N MET A 25 5.71 -7.65 -13.68
CA MET A 25 4.94 -6.41 -13.68
C MET A 25 3.51 -6.67 -14.18
N ASN A 26 2.55 -5.83 -13.79
CA ASN A 26 1.15 -5.98 -14.19
C ASN A 26 0.83 -5.28 -15.53
N CYS A 27 1.64 -4.30 -15.95
CA CYS A 27 1.38 -3.42 -17.09
C CYS A 27 0.96 -4.16 -18.37
N PRO A 28 1.66 -5.22 -18.83
CA PRO A 28 1.26 -5.98 -20.02
C PRO A 28 -0.16 -6.53 -19.95
N HIS A 29 -0.57 -7.06 -18.78
CA HIS A 29 -1.90 -7.61 -18.59
C HIS A 29 -2.96 -6.50 -18.62
N HIS A 30 -2.65 -5.32 -18.09
CA HIS A 30 -3.56 -4.17 -18.15
C HIS A 30 -3.68 -3.60 -19.58
N CYS A 31 -2.63 -3.71 -20.41
CA CYS A 31 -2.71 -3.41 -21.84
C CYS A 31 -3.69 -4.35 -22.55
N GLU A 32 -3.65 -5.66 -22.27
CA GLU A 32 -4.62 -6.61 -22.81
C GLU A 32 -6.06 -6.31 -22.37
N ILE A 33 -6.27 -5.91 -21.11
CA ILE A 33 -7.59 -5.48 -20.60
C ILE A 33 -8.06 -4.21 -21.33
N PHE A 34 -7.17 -3.27 -21.62
CA PHE A 34 -7.50 -2.11 -22.44
C PHE A 34 -7.97 -2.56 -23.83
N ALA A 35 -7.17 -3.42 -24.48
CA ALA A 35 -7.36 -3.90 -25.86
C ALA A 35 -8.58 -4.78 -26.07
N TRP A 36 -9.11 -5.43 -25.01
CA TRP A 36 -10.24 -6.35 -25.09
C TRP A 36 -11.49 -5.80 -25.82
N LYS A 37 -11.71 -4.48 -25.80
CA LYS A 37 -12.77 -3.85 -26.60
C LYS A 37 -12.34 -2.52 -27.20
N PRO A 38 -12.90 -2.12 -28.36
CA PRO A 38 -12.66 -0.80 -28.94
C PRO A 38 -12.96 0.33 -27.96
N ARG A 39 -12.15 1.38 -27.99
CA ARG A 39 -12.28 2.57 -27.13
C ARG A 39 -12.55 3.82 -27.97
N SER A 40 -13.38 4.71 -27.45
CA SER A 40 -13.58 6.09 -27.91
C SER A 40 -12.81 7.07 -27.01
N TYR A 41 -12.51 8.26 -27.50
CA TYR A 41 -11.97 9.37 -26.70
C TYR A 41 -12.84 9.67 -25.46
N ARG A 42 -14.15 9.38 -25.53
CA ARG A 42 -15.12 9.54 -24.43
C ARG A 42 -14.95 8.51 -23.32
N ASP A 43 -14.33 7.37 -23.62
CA ASP A 43 -14.03 6.32 -22.63
C ASP A 43 -12.77 6.65 -21.82
N LEU A 44 -12.02 7.70 -22.19
CA LEU A 44 -10.79 8.12 -21.53
C LEU A 44 -11.02 9.34 -20.62
N PRO A 45 -10.43 9.36 -19.41
CA PRO A 45 -9.40 8.45 -18.91
C PRO A 45 -9.96 7.13 -18.37
N LEU A 46 -9.37 6.00 -18.80
CA LEU A 46 -9.65 4.67 -18.26
C LEU A 46 -8.63 4.34 -17.18
N ARG A 47 -9.07 3.87 -16.01
CA ARG A 47 -8.18 3.52 -14.88
C ARG A 47 -8.35 2.05 -14.52
N ILE A 48 -7.30 1.26 -14.65
CA ILE A 48 -7.30 -0.17 -14.31
C ILE A 48 -6.39 -0.35 -13.10
N ALA A 49 -6.95 -0.76 -11.97
CA ALA A 49 -6.23 -0.98 -10.72
C ALA A 49 -6.29 -2.46 -10.30
N GLU A 50 -5.18 -2.99 -9.80
CA GLU A 50 -5.03 -4.37 -9.34
C GLU A 50 -4.11 -4.38 -8.12
N PHE A 51 -4.51 -5.06 -7.04
CA PHE A 51 -3.53 -5.53 -6.06
C PHE A 51 -2.80 -6.75 -6.63
N GLY A 52 -1.90 -6.49 -7.57
CA GLY A 52 -1.29 -7.52 -8.42
C GLY A 52 -0.03 -8.10 -7.82
N THR A 53 0.00 -9.41 -7.61
CA THR A 53 1.20 -10.15 -7.18
C THR A 53 2.13 -10.37 -8.37
N VAL A 54 3.39 -9.96 -8.22
CA VAL A 54 4.43 -10.08 -9.23
C VAL A 54 5.69 -10.71 -8.65
N TYR A 55 6.58 -11.17 -9.55
CA TYR A 55 7.76 -11.93 -9.18
C TYR A 55 9.02 -11.36 -9.83
N ARG A 56 10.06 -11.14 -9.02
CA ARG A 56 11.39 -10.72 -9.51
C ARG A 56 12.46 -11.62 -8.94
N TYR A 57 13.34 -12.10 -9.81
CA TYR A 57 14.46 -12.94 -9.39
C TYR A 57 15.62 -12.09 -8.83
N GLU A 58 15.40 -11.54 -7.64
CA GLU A 58 16.41 -10.80 -6.90
C GLU A 58 17.54 -11.73 -6.43
N GLN A 59 18.78 -11.22 -6.40
CA GLN A 59 19.94 -11.98 -5.96
C GLN A 59 19.77 -12.37 -4.49
N SER A 60 20.16 -13.59 -4.12
CA SER A 60 19.93 -14.10 -2.76
C SER A 60 20.60 -13.26 -1.67
N GLY A 61 21.73 -12.61 -1.99
CA GLY A 61 22.42 -11.70 -1.07
C GLY A 61 21.74 -10.34 -0.87
N GLU A 62 20.77 -9.99 -1.71
CA GLU A 62 20.04 -8.72 -1.64
C GLU A 62 18.68 -8.86 -0.92
N LEU A 63 18.22 -10.09 -0.67
CA LEU A 63 16.96 -10.34 0.02
C LEU A 63 17.04 -9.89 1.48
N HIS A 64 16.03 -9.16 1.95
CA HIS A 64 16.01 -8.65 3.31
C HIS A 64 14.58 -8.50 3.83
N GLY A 65 14.22 -9.35 4.81
CA GLY A 65 12.94 -9.29 5.51
C GLY A 65 11.76 -9.09 4.56
N LEU A 66 11.00 -8.02 4.78
CA LEU A 66 9.89 -7.58 3.92
C LEU A 66 10.27 -6.42 2.97
N THR A 67 11.45 -5.82 3.11
CA THR A 67 11.85 -4.65 2.33
C THR A 67 12.35 -5.00 0.92
N ARG A 68 12.90 -6.21 0.75
CA ARG A 68 13.35 -6.75 -0.55
C ARG A 68 13.08 -8.25 -0.63
N VAL A 69 12.08 -8.60 -1.45
CA VAL A 69 11.51 -9.95 -1.59
C VAL A 69 11.37 -10.32 -3.06
N ARG A 70 11.25 -11.62 -3.37
CA ARG A 70 11.07 -12.11 -4.76
C ARG A 70 9.63 -12.17 -5.23
N SER A 71 8.68 -12.24 -4.30
CA SER A 71 7.24 -12.24 -4.56
C SER A 71 6.66 -11.09 -3.75
N PHE A 72 5.94 -10.19 -4.40
CA PHE A 72 5.35 -9.04 -3.73
C PHE A 72 4.08 -8.59 -4.43
N THR A 73 3.18 -7.98 -3.67
CA THR A 73 1.92 -7.46 -4.18
C THR A 73 1.96 -5.95 -4.18
N GLN A 74 1.67 -5.33 -5.33
CA GLN A 74 1.62 -3.89 -5.47
C GLN A 74 0.18 -3.41 -5.59
N ASP A 75 -0.11 -2.22 -5.07
CA ASP A 75 -1.37 -1.50 -5.28
C ASP A 75 -1.40 -0.82 -6.66
N ASP A 76 -1.03 -1.58 -7.68
CA ASP A 76 -0.66 -1.09 -9.00
C ASP A 76 -1.89 -0.60 -9.77
N ALA A 77 -1.71 0.46 -10.55
CA ALA A 77 -2.71 0.85 -11.54
C ALA A 77 -2.09 1.51 -12.77
N HIS A 78 -2.82 1.33 -13.87
CA HIS A 78 -2.48 1.82 -15.19
C HIS A 78 -3.63 2.67 -15.69
N LEU A 79 -3.37 3.97 -15.83
CA LEU A 79 -4.33 4.94 -16.33
C LEU A 79 -4.04 5.21 -17.80
N PHE A 80 -4.99 4.92 -18.66
CA PHE A 80 -4.93 5.19 -20.09
C PHE A 80 -5.68 6.49 -20.34
N CYS A 81 -4.97 7.50 -20.81
CA CYS A 81 -5.50 8.85 -20.98
C CYS A 81 -5.06 9.43 -22.32
N ARG A 82 -5.78 10.46 -22.78
CA ARG A 82 -5.33 11.24 -23.94
C ARG A 82 -4.17 12.16 -23.54
N PRO A 83 -3.31 12.58 -24.49
CA PRO A 83 -2.22 13.51 -24.19
C PRO A 83 -2.66 14.78 -23.45
N ASP A 84 -3.84 15.34 -23.77
CA ASP A 84 -4.40 16.53 -23.11
C ASP A 84 -4.83 16.29 -21.65
N GLN A 85 -5.04 15.03 -21.26
CA GLN A 85 -5.50 14.63 -19.92
C GLN A 85 -4.35 14.26 -18.97
N VAL A 86 -3.13 13.99 -19.50
CA VAL A 86 -1.99 13.47 -18.74
C VAL A 86 -1.70 14.30 -17.50
N LYS A 87 -1.63 15.62 -17.65
CA LYS A 87 -1.34 16.54 -16.55
C LYS A 87 -2.37 16.44 -15.43
N GLN A 88 -3.66 16.50 -15.75
CA GLN A 88 -4.71 16.43 -14.75
C GLN A 88 -4.72 15.08 -14.03
N GLU A 89 -4.54 13.97 -14.76
CA GLU A 89 -4.45 12.64 -14.14
C GLU A 89 -3.21 12.50 -13.25
N PHE A 90 -2.08 13.06 -13.66
CA PHE A 90 -0.87 13.09 -12.85
C PHE A 90 -1.11 13.85 -11.52
N LEU A 91 -1.73 15.03 -11.59
CA LEU A 91 -2.09 15.83 -10.40
C LEU A 91 -3.06 15.08 -9.47
N ASN A 92 -4.04 14.38 -10.02
CA ASN A 92 -4.98 13.56 -9.25
C ASN A 92 -4.27 12.41 -8.53
N VAL A 93 -3.30 11.75 -9.19
CA VAL A 93 -2.49 10.69 -8.57
C VAL A 93 -1.62 11.26 -7.46
N MET A 94 -1.02 12.45 -7.64
CA MET A 94 -0.27 13.13 -6.58
C MET A 94 -1.14 13.36 -5.33
N ASP A 95 -2.39 13.75 -5.50
CA ASP A 95 -3.32 13.97 -4.38
C ASP A 95 -3.61 12.66 -3.63
N ILE A 96 -3.82 11.55 -4.35
CA ILE A 96 -4.01 10.22 -3.74
C ILE A 96 -2.76 9.82 -2.92
N ILE A 97 -1.57 10.00 -3.48
CA ILE A 97 -0.32 9.70 -2.76
C ILE A 97 -0.20 10.59 -1.53
N GLY A 98 -0.55 11.88 -1.63
CA GLY A 98 -0.56 12.82 -0.51
C GLY A 98 -1.48 12.37 0.64
N ILE A 99 -2.69 11.91 0.32
CA ILE A 99 -3.65 11.34 1.28
C ILE A 99 -3.05 10.11 1.95
N VAL A 100 -2.51 9.16 1.18
CA VAL A 100 -1.88 7.96 1.73
C VAL A 100 -0.73 8.33 2.66
N LEU A 101 0.23 9.14 2.24
CA LEU A 101 1.39 9.47 3.07
C LEU A 101 0.98 10.18 4.37
N SER A 102 -0.03 11.05 4.30
CA SER A 102 -0.54 11.80 5.45
C SER A 102 -1.32 10.91 6.42
N ALA A 103 -2.15 9.98 5.91
CA ALA A 103 -2.90 9.03 6.73
C ALA A 103 -2.01 8.13 7.59
N PHE A 104 -0.81 7.81 7.11
CA PHE A 104 0.17 7.00 7.83
C PHE A 104 1.24 7.84 8.57
N GLY A 105 1.15 9.17 8.53
CA GLY A 105 2.06 10.07 9.25
C GLY A 105 3.47 10.14 8.65
N PHE A 106 3.66 9.77 7.38
CA PHE A 106 4.97 9.78 6.74
C PHE A 106 5.38 11.18 6.31
N ASN A 107 6.57 11.60 6.75
CA ASN A 107 7.30 12.70 6.12
C ASN A 107 7.99 12.19 4.86
N PHE A 108 7.90 12.95 3.77
CA PHE A 108 8.46 12.56 2.48
C PHE A 108 9.23 13.69 1.80
N GLU A 109 10.15 13.30 0.93
CA GLU A 109 10.84 14.16 -0.02
C GLU A 109 10.44 13.70 -1.43
N ALA A 110 10.07 14.64 -2.30
CA ALA A 110 9.75 14.32 -3.69
C ALA A 110 11.02 14.36 -4.54
N GLN A 111 11.15 13.40 -5.47
CA GLN A 111 12.26 13.31 -6.41
C GLN A 111 11.71 13.16 -7.83
N ILE A 112 12.13 14.05 -8.73
CA ILE A 112 11.88 13.93 -10.17
C ILE A 112 13.07 13.18 -10.78
N SER A 113 12.83 11.94 -11.17
CA SER A 113 13.84 11.07 -11.77
C SER A 113 13.79 11.18 -13.29
N LEU A 114 14.81 11.78 -13.89
CA LEU A 114 14.95 12.05 -15.33
C LEU A 114 15.97 11.12 -15.98
N ARG A 115 15.97 11.04 -17.31
CA ARG A 115 16.92 10.18 -18.03
C ARG A 115 18.35 10.71 -17.90
N ASP A 116 19.33 9.82 -17.97
CA ASP A 116 20.72 10.25 -18.08
C ASP A 116 20.92 10.87 -19.48
N PRO A 117 21.36 12.13 -19.58
CA PRO A 117 21.61 12.76 -20.86
C PRO A 117 22.76 12.12 -21.67
N ASN A 118 23.58 11.26 -21.06
CA ASN A 118 24.75 10.63 -21.70
C ASN A 118 24.58 9.13 -21.99
N ASP A 119 23.50 8.50 -21.55
CA ASP A 119 23.22 7.08 -21.78
C ASP A 119 21.94 6.93 -22.58
N HIS A 120 22.06 6.81 -23.91
CA HIS A 120 20.90 6.64 -24.79
C HIS A 120 20.51 5.17 -25.01
N GLU A 121 21.34 4.21 -24.60
CA GLU A 121 21.05 2.78 -24.81
C GLU A 121 20.03 2.25 -23.78
N LYS A 122 20.04 2.81 -22.57
CA LYS A 122 19.12 2.43 -21.49
C LYS A 122 17.67 2.83 -21.74
N TYR A 123 17.41 3.92 -22.47
CA TYR A 123 16.08 4.53 -22.57
C TYR A 123 15.41 4.25 -23.92
N VAL A 124 14.16 3.79 -23.89
CA VAL A 124 13.37 3.50 -25.09
C VAL A 124 12.45 4.66 -25.44
N GLY A 125 12.11 4.81 -26.72
CA GLY A 125 11.21 5.86 -27.21
C GLY A 125 11.94 6.95 -27.98
N THR A 126 11.20 7.99 -28.38
CA THR A 126 11.74 9.13 -29.13
C THR A 126 12.18 10.25 -28.18
N ASP A 127 13.13 11.09 -28.61
CA ASP A 127 13.55 12.25 -27.82
C ASP A 127 12.40 13.23 -27.57
N GLU A 128 11.46 13.33 -28.52
CA GLU A 128 10.26 14.13 -28.40
C GLU A 128 9.32 13.61 -27.30
N ASP A 129 9.08 12.29 -27.25
CA ASP A 129 8.24 11.68 -26.21
C ASP A 129 8.85 11.92 -24.81
N TRP A 130 10.18 11.78 -24.70
CA TRP A 130 10.91 12.05 -23.45
C TRP A 130 10.80 13.51 -23.03
N ALA A 131 11.08 14.45 -23.95
CA ALA A 131 10.98 15.87 -23.65
C ALA A 131 9.57 16.27 -23.18
N LEU A 132 8.52 15.69 -23.77
CA LEU A 132 7.14 15.89 -23.35
C LEU A 132 6.87 15.33 -21.95
N ALA A 133 7.30 14.10 -21.68
CA ALA A 133 7.10 13.44 -20.40
C ALA A 133 7.84 14.17 -19.25
N GLU A 134 9.10 14.54 -19.46
CA GLU A 134 9.92 15.21 -18.46
C GLU A 134 9.37 16.60 -18.13
N LYS A 135 8.99 17.36 -19.16
CA LYS A 135 8.34 18.66 -19.00
C LYS A 135 7.04 18.55 -18.22
N ALA A 136 6.19 17.56 -18.54
CA ALA A 136 4.91 17.36 -17.86
C ALA A 136 5.07 17.13 -16.35
N ILE A 137 6.03 16.30 -15.94
CA ILE A 137 6.29 16.02 -14.52
C ILE A 137 6.80 17.27 -13.79
N VAL A 138 7.74 18.00 -14.40
CA VAL A 138 8.30 19.23 -13.81
C VAL A 138 7.22 20.30 -13.63
N GLU A 139 6.40 20.54 -14.66
CA GLU A 139 5.30 21.51 -14.60
C GLU A 139 4.25 21.10 -13.56
N ALA A 140 3.90 19.82 -13.46
CA ALA A 140 2.95 19.32 -12.47
C ALA A 140 3.46 19.53 -11.03
N CYS A 141 4.74 19.27 -10.78
CA CYS A 141 5.35 19.52 -9.47
C CYS A 141 5.35 21.02 -9.12
N GLN A 142 5.68 21.88 -10.08
CA GLN A 142 5.68 23.34 -9.89
C GLN A 142 4.26 23.88 -9.60
N GLU A 143 3.25 23.39 -10.32
CA GLU A 143 1.86 23.80 -10.13
C GLU A 143 1.31 23.41 -8.76
N LYS A 144 1.66 22.22 -8.27
CA LYS A 144 1.31 21.78 -6.91
C LYS A 144 2.12 22.48 -5.81
N GLY A 145 3.14 23.26 -6.18
CA GLY A 145 4.08 23.85 -5.22
C GLY A 145 4.87 22.78 -4.45
N LEU A 146 5.03 21.58 -5.02
CA LEU A 146 5.74 20.47 -4.38
C LEU A 146 7.25 20.66 -4.55
N PRO A 147 8.02 20.89 -3.48
CA PRO A 147 9.48 20.96 -3.57
C PRO A 147 10.02 19.57 -3.93
N ALA A 148 10.45 19.40 -5.18
CA ALA A 148 11.00 18.15 -5.68
C ALA A 148 12.44 18.34 -6.16
N LYS A 149 13.30 17.36 -5.83
CA LYS A 149 14.69 17.34 -6.28
C LYS A 149 14.79 16.61 -7.62
N VAL A 150 15.46 17.21 -8.61
CA VAL A 150 15.75 16.52 -9.88
C VAL A 150 16.97 15.64 -9.72
N GLU A 151 16.87 14.38 -10.14
CA GLU A 151 17.98 13.41 -10.22
C GLU A 151 18.03 12.80 -11.63
N TYR A 152 19.18 12.89 -12.28
CA TYR A 152 19.41 12.34 -13.62
C TYR A 152 19.90 10.89 -13.52
N GLY A 153 19.48 10.04 -14.46
CA GLY A 153 19.88 8.62 -14.53
C GLY A 153 18.99 7.68 -13.73
N GLU A 154 18.10 8.23 -12.91
CA GLU A 154 17.20 7.47 -12.04
C GLU A 154 15.85 7.15 -12.69
N ALA A 155 15.55 7.66 -13.90
CA ALA A 155 14.31 7.35 -14.62
C ALA A 155 14.15 5.85 -14.94
N ALA A 156 12.90 5.42 -15.14
CA ALA A 156 12.61 4.11 -15.71
C ALA A 156 13.06 4.07 -17.18
N PHE A 157 13.28 2.88 -17.74
CA PHE A 157 13.73 2.78 -19.14
C PHE A 157 12.70 3.32 -20.15
N TYR A 158 11.41 3.39 -19.79
CA TYR A 158 10.30 3.80 -20.67
C TYR A 158 9.74 5.20 -20.38
N GLY A 159 10.23 5.91 -19.36
CA GLY A 159 9.76 7.25 -19.05
C GLY A 159 10.28 7.81 -17.72
N PRO A 160 10.13 9.12 -17.49
CA PRO A 160 10.48 9.77 -16.24
C PRO A 160 9.47 9.41 -15.14
N LYS A 161 9.91 9.54 -13.89
CA LYS A 161 9.06 9.23 -12.73
C LYS A 161 9.17 10.27 -11.63
N LEU A 162 8.08 10.46 -10.91
CA LEU A 162 8.04 11.19 -9.64
C LEU A 162 8.01 10.17 -8.51
N ASP A 163 9.06 10.18 -7.69
CA ASP A 163 9.26 9.27 -6.58
C ASP A 163 9.07 9.98 -5.25
N PHE A 164 8.39 9.31 -4.32
CA PHE A 164 8.17 9.79 -2.95
C PHE A 164 9.08 9.01 -2.01
N MET A 165 10.11 9.71 -1.53
CA MET A 165 11.17 9.16 -0.70
C MET A 165 10.84 9.39 0.78
N ILE A 166 10.76 8.31 1.55
CA ILE A 166 10.47 8.36 2.98
C ILE A 166 11.72 7.97 3.75
N LYS A 167 11.98 8.67 4.85
CA LYS A 167 13.04 8.31 5.79
C LYS A 167 12.46 7.44 6.90
N ASP A 168 13.04 6.27 7.11
CA ASP A 168 12.70 5.42 8.25
C ASP A 168 13.29 5.94 9.56
N ALA A 169 12.97 5.26 10.67
CA ALA A 169 13.39 5.64 12.02
C ALA A 169 14.92 5.67 12.24
N ILE A 170 15.71 5.03 11.38
CA ILE A 170 17.18 5.03 11.45
C ILE A 170 17.85 5.81 10.31
N GLY A 171 17.06 6.56 9.52
CA GLY A 171 17.52 7.48 8.50
C GLY A 171 17.77 6.87 7.12
N ARG A 172 17.40 5.61 6.86
CA ARG A 172 17.45 5.06 5.50
C ARG A 172 16.32 5.61 4.66
N ARG A 173 16.55 5.75 3.35
CA ARG A 173 15.58 6.26 2.38
C ARG A 173 14.90 5.10 1.65
N TRP A 174 13.58 5.12 1.63
CA TRP A 174 12.74 4.16 0.94
C TRP A 174 11.84 4.86 -0.07
N GLN A 175 11.81 4.34 -1.30
CA GLN A 175 10.82 4.72 -2.29
C GLN A 175 9.53 3.90 -2.04
N LEU A 176 8.42 4.57 -1.74
CA LEU A 176 7.10 3.93 -1.61
C LEU A 176 6.16 4.35 -2.76
N GLY A 177 5.84 5.63 -2.85
CA GLY A 177 5.00 6.17 -3.92
C GLY A 177 5.77 6.42 -5.20
N THR A 178 5.22 6.03 -6.35
CA THR A 178 5.76 6.39 -7.67
C THR A 178 4.67 6.69 -8.68
N ILE A 179 4.91 7.68 -9.54
CA ILE A 179 4.09 8.02 -10.70
C ILE A 179 5.01 8.05 -11.92
N GLN A 180 4.66 7.32 -12.98
CA GLN A 180 5.50 7.20 -14.18
C GLN A 180 4.64 7.44 -15.41
N VAL A 181 5.14 8.25 -16.36
CA VAL A 181 4.43 8.55 -17.60
C VAL A 181 5.08 7.77 -18.75
N ASP A 182 4.32 6.89 -19.39
CA ASP A 182 4.77 5.96 -20.41
C ASP A 182 4.05 6.20 -21.75
N TYR A 183 4.83 6.65 -22.74
CA TYR A 183 4.41 6.82 -24.12
C TYR A 183 4.79 5.63 -25.01
N ASN A 184 5.56 4.68 -24.50
CA ASN A 184 6.18 3.60 -25.24
C ASN A 184 5.34 2.31 -25.21
N LEU A 185 4.96 1.82 -24.03
CA LEU A 185 4.29 0.52 -23.93
C LEU A 185 2.94 0.49 -24.67
N PRO A 186 2.10 1.55 -24.64
CA PRO A 186 0.89 1.60 -25.46
C PRO A 186 1.17 1.48 -26.97
N LYS A 187 2.26 2.08 -27.47
CA LYS A 187 2.68 1.94 -28.88
C LYS A 187 3.12 0.51 -29.19
N ARG A 188 3.88 -0.14 -28.29
CA ARG A 188 4.34 -1.53 -28.46
C ARG A 188 3.20 -2.54 -28.51
N PHE A 189 2.15 -2.31 -27.71
CA PHE A 189 0.93 -3.12 -27.71
C PHE A 189 -0.08 -2.68 -28.78
N GLN A 190 0.25 -1.69 -29.62
CA GLN A 190 -0.63 -1.15 -30.67
C GLN A 190 -2.00 -0.74 -30.10
N LEU A 191 -2.00 -0.15 -28.91
CA LEU A 191 -3.22 0.31 -28.27
C LEU A 191 -3.75 1.55 -28.99
N GLU A 192 -5.05 1.58 -29.23
CA GLU A 192 -5.70 2.67 -29.95
C GLU A 192 -7.05 3.05 -29.32
N TYR A 193 -7.39 4.32 -29.41
CA TYR A 193 -8.75 4.83 -29.24
C TYR A 193 -9.16 5.63 -30.48
N THR A 194 -10.48 5.75 -30.68
CA THR A 194 -11.07 6.57 -31.76
C THR A 194 -11.28 7.98 -31.26
N ASP A 195 -10.61 8.96 -31.87
CA ASP A 195 -10.67 10.36 -31.47
C ASP A 195 -11.90 11.09 -32.06
N GLU A 196 -12.13 12.35 -31.65
CA GLU A 196 -13.25 13.20 -32.10
C GLU A 196 -13.36 13.32 -33.62
N ASP A 197 -12.23 13.29 -34.32
CA ASP A 197 -12.11 13.37 -35.78
C ASP A 197 -12.21 12.00 -36.48
N ASN A 198 -12.59 10.94 -35.74
CA ASN A 198 -12.60 9.54 -36.16
C ASN A 198 -11.22 8.95 -36.52
N THR A 199 -10.12 9.64 -36.21
CA THR A 199 -8.78 9.08 -36.37
C THR A 199 -8.46 8.11 -35.23
N LYS A 200 -7.54 7.17 -35.48
CA LYS A 200 -7.00 6.29 -34.45
C LYS A 200 -5.79 6.97 -33.81
N LYS A 201 -5.81 7.07 -32.48
CA LYS A 201 -4.72 7.64 -31.68
C LYS A 201 -4.31 6.68 -30.59
N THR A 202 -3.02 6.69 -30.24
CA THR A 202 -2.48 5.90 -29.14
C THR A 202 -2.70 6.63 -27.81
N PRO A 203 -3.22 5.95 -26.76
CA PRO A 203 -3.32 6.55 -25.43
C PRO A 203 -1.94 6.69 -24.78
N VAL A 204 -1.82 7.63 -23.85
CA VAL A 204 -0.69 7.71 -22.91
C VAL A 204 -1.03 6.90 -21.68
N MET A 205 -0.06 6.16 -21.14
CA MET A 205 -0.26 5.37 -19.92
C MET A 205 0.45 6.03 -18.74
N ILE A 206 -0.23 6.15 -17.61
CA ILE A 206 0.36 6.55 -16.33
C ILE A 206 0.37 5.33 -15.42
N HIS A 207 1.55 4.94 -14.96
CA HIS A 207 1.75 3.92 -13.93
C HIS A 207 1.71 4.59 -12.57
N ARG A 208 0.99 3.99 -11.62
CA ARG A 208 1.00 4.49 -10.24
C ARG A 208 0.89 3.38 -9.22
N ALA A 209 1.65 3.52 -8.14
CA ALA A 209 1.55 2.68 -6.94
C ALA A 209 1.73 3.57 -5.70
N PRO A 210 0.64 4.06 -5.08
CA PRO A 210 0.67 4.88 -3.87
C PRO A 210 1.38 4.23 -2.67
N PHE A 211 1.10 2.96 -2.40
CA PHE A 211 1.74 2.20 -1.33
C PHE A 211 3.09 1.62 -1.78
N GLY A 212 3.22 1.30 -3.07
CA GLY A 212 4.36 0.57 -3.61
C GLY A 212 4.09 -0.93 -3.50
N SER A 213 5.04 -1.71 -2.98
CA SER A 213 4.71 -3.09 -2.56
C SER A 213 4.19 -3.11 -1.14
N MET A 214 3.14 -3.89 -0.90
CA MET A 214 2.53 -4.05 0.43
C MET A 214 3.53 -4.57 1.45
N GLU A 215 4.42 -5.46 1.04
CA GLU A 215 5.48 -6.02 1.89
C GLU A 215 6.43 -4.91 2.35
N ARG A 216 6.95 -4.10 1.42
CA ARG A 216 7.86 -3.00 1.76
C ARG A 216 7.14 -1.92 2.55
N PHE A 217 5.91 -1.58 2.17
CA PHE A 217 5.09 -0.60 2.89
C PHE A 217 4.91 -1.01 4.35
N CYS A 218 4.49 -2.26 4.60
CA CYS A 218 4.37 -2.81 5.96
C CYS A 218 5.70 -2.77 6.72
N ALA A 219 6.82 -3.12 6.08
CA ALA A 219 8.14 -3.08 6.69
C ALA A 219 8.50 -1.67 7.18
N VAL A 220 8.36 -0.68 6.28
CA VAL A 220 8.66 0.73 6.58
C VAL A 220 7.71 1.26 7.64
N LEU A 221 6.43 0.87 7.61
CA LEU A 221 5.44 1.29 8.60
C LEU A 221 5.70 0.72 10.00
N ILE A 222 6.09 -0.56 10.10
CA ILE A 222 6.50 -1.17 11.36
C ILE A 222 7.68 -0.41 11.97
N GLU A 223 8.69 -0.09 11.16
CA GLU A 223 9.86 0.66 11.64
C GLU A 223 9.50 2.10 12.02
N HIS A 224 8.71 2.79 11.18
CA HIS A 224 8.29 4.17 11.39
C HIS A 224 7.48 4.36 12.68
N THR A 225 6.55 3.44 12.93
CA THR A 225 5.75 3.45 14.17
C THR A 225 6.48 2.80 15.34
N SER A 226 7.65 2.20 15.09
CA SER A 226 8.33 1.28 15.99
C SER A 226 7.44 0.11 16.46
N GLY A 227 6.30 -0.16 15.81
CA GLY A 227 5.27 -1.11 16.22
C GLY A 227 4.11 -0.51 17.03
N HIS A 228 4.07 0.80 17.29
CA HIS A 228 2.89 1.51 17.83
C HIS A 228 1.98 1.99 16.70
N PHE A 229 1.21 1.08 16.13
CA PHE A 229 0.29 1.43 15.06
C PHE A 229 -0.82 2.39 15.53
N PRO A 230 -1.34 3.25 14.64
CA PRO A 230 -2.59 3.94 14.86
C PRO A 230 -3.72 2.94 15.16
N LEU A 231 -4.66 3.32 16.03
CA LEU A 231 -5.71 2.41 16.53
C LEU A 231 -6.52 1.74 15.41
N TRP A 232 -6.75 2.46 14.31
CA TRP A 232 -7.48 1.95 13.15
C TRP A 232 -6.73 0.84 12.41
N LEU A 233 -5.40 0.81 12.49
CA LEU A 233 -4.53 -0.15 11.84
C LEU A 233 -4.08 -1.29 12.76
N THR A 234 -4.13 -1.11 14.08
CA THR A 234 -3.66 -2.12 15.03
C THR A 234 -4.40 -3.46 14.83
N PRO A 235 -3.69 -4.59 14.68
CA PRO A 235 -4.30 -5.90 14.46
C PRO A 235 -5.23 -6.30 15.61
N ASP A 236 -4.71 -6.30 16.84
CA ASP A 236 -5.47 -6.50 18.07
C ASP A 236 -5.63 -5.14 18.77
N GLN A 237 -6.81 -4.55 18.71
CA GLN A 237 -7.09 -3.28 19.40
C GLN A 237 -7.26 -3.51 20.90
N VAL A 238 -7.81 -4.68 21.28
CA VAL A 238 -8.16 -5.03 22.66
C VAL A 238 -7.67 -6.43 23.05
N ALA A 239 -7.07 -6.57 24.23
CA ALA A 239 -6.79 -7.85 24.87
C ALA A 239 -7.75 -8.09 26.04
N ILE A 240 -8.53 -9.17 25.98
CA ILE A 240 -9.49 -9.56 27.01
C ILE A 240 -8.81 -10.50 28.00
N LEU A 241 -8.76 -10.10 29.27
CA LEU A 241 -8.01 -10.76 30.34
C LEU A 241 -8.97 -11.25 31.44
N PRO A 242 -9.47 -12.50 31.37
CA PRO A 242 -10.25 -13.08 32.47
C PRO A 242 -9.39 -13.30 33.72
N LEU A 243 -9.93 -12.95 34.89
CA LEU A 243 -9.26 -13.11 36.19
C LEU A 243 -9.08 -14.58 36.60
N SER A 244 -9.95 -15.46 36.12
CA SER A 244 -9.88 -16.91 36.34
C SER A 244 -10.65 -17.64 35.25
N GLU A 245 -10.46 -18.96 35.15
CA GLU A 245 -11.16 -19.81 34.18
C GLU A 245 -12.69 -19.75 34.30
N LYS A 246 -13.21 -19.39 35.48
CA LYS A 246 -14.66 -19.19 35.72
C LYS A 246 -15.27 -18.09 34.86
N TYR A 247 -14.48 -17.14 34.37
CA TYR A 247 -14.94 -15.99 33.59
C TYR A 247 -14.59 -16.12 32.10
N ASN A 248 -14.15 -17.29 31.64
CA ASN A 248 -13.81 -17.52 30.25
C ASN A 248 -15.03 -17.40 29.32
N ASP A 249 -16.20 -17.88 29.74
CA ASP A 249 -17.44 -17.78 28.95
C ASP A 249 -17.87 -16.32 28.76
N TYR A 250 -17.77 -15.52 29.83
CA TYR A 250 -18.03 -14.08 29.74
C TYR A 250 -16.99 -13.37 28.86
N ALA A 251 -15.71 -13.74 28.94
CA ALA A 251 -14.68 -13.20 28.04
C ALA A 251 -14.99 -13.50 26.56
N GLN A 252 -15.50 -14.70 26.25
CA GLN A 252 -15.95 -15.04 24.89
C GLN A 252 -17.19 -14.25 24.46
N GLU A 253 -18.12 -13.99 25.37
CA GLU A 253 -19.28 -13.13 25.10
C GLU A 253 -18.85 -11.69 24.78
N VAL A 254 -17.94 -11.12 25.58
CA VAL A 254 -17.34 -9.80 25.35
C VAL A 254 -16.65 -9.76 23.98
N ALA A 255 -15.86 -10.78 23.64
CA ALA A 255 -15.18 -10.85 22.35
C ALA A 255 -16.17 -10.85 21.16
N LYS A 256 -17.27 -11.61 21.26
CA LYS A 256 -18.32 -11.61 20.23
C LYS A 256 -19.00 -10.25 20.09
N LYS A 257 -19.28 -9.58 21.21
CA LYS A 257 -19.86 -8.23 21.22
C LYS A 257 -18.90 -7.21 20.60
N PHE A 258 -17.61 -7.29 20.89
CA PHE A 258 -16.59 -6.46 20.25
C PHE A 258 -16.51 -6.71 18.75
N ASP A 259 -16.48 -7.97 18.31
CA ASP A 259 -16.45 -8.32 16.88
C ASP A 259 -17.69 -7.77 16.13
N MET A 260 -18.89 -7.98 16.69
CA MET A 260 -20.13 -7.40 16.17
C MET A 260 -20.13 -5.87 16.17
N GLY A 261 -19.38 -5.25 17.09
CA GLY A 261 -19.20 -3.81 17.21
C GLY A 261 -18.05 -3.24 16.39
N GLY A 262 -17.34 -4.05 15.59
CA GLY A 262 -16.20 -3.60 14.76
C GLY A 262 -14.88 -3.40 15.53
N VAL A 263 -14.79 -3.90 16.76
CA VAL A 263 -13.59 -3.82 17.60
C VAL A 263 -12.82 -5.14 17.55
N ARG A 264 -11.58 -5.10 17.04
CA ARG A 264 -10.72 -6.29 16.94
C ARG A 264 -10.13 -6.65 18.30
N ALA A 265 -10.48 -7.83 18.80
CA ALA A 265 -10.07 -8.27 20.13
C ALA A 265 -9.48 -9.68 20.13
N THR A 266 -8.52 -9.89 21.03
CA THR A 266 -7.93 -11.19 21.34
C THR A 266 -8.18 -11.57 22.80
N ILE A 267 -8.26 -12.87 23.12
CA ILE A 267 -8.53 -13.36 24.48
C ILE A 267 -7.30 -14.07 25.04
N ASP A 268 -6.84 -13.65 26.23
CA ASP A 268 -5.75 -14.31 26.96
C ASP A 268 -6.28 -15.29 28.01
N LEU A 269 -6.62 -16.50 27.57
CA LEU A 269 -7.15 -17.58 28.41
C LEU A 269 -6.09 -18.34 29.22
N ARG A 270 -4.80 -17.93 29.16
CA ARG A 270 -3.72 -18.64 29.87
C ARG A 270 -3.97 -18.65 31.38
N ASN A 271 -3.66 -19.75 32.05
CA ASN A 271 -3.72 -19.83 33.52
C ASN A 271 -2.45 -19.21 34.14
N GLU A 272 -2.34 -17.89 34.04
CA GLU A 272 -1.21 -17.08 34.48
C GLU A 272 -1.69 -15.93 35.37
N LYS A 273 -0.82 -15.44 36.25
CA LYS A 273 -1.14 -14.26 37.08
C LYS A 273 -1.49 -13.06 36.20
N LEU A 274 -2.53 -12.30 36.59
CA LEU A 274 -2.99 -11.12 35.83
C LEU A 274 -1.85 -10.15 35.49
N GLY A 275 -0.95 -9.87 36.44
CA GLY A 275 0.20 -8.99 36.20
C GLY A 275 1.12 -9.47 35.07
N ARG A 276 1.27 -10.80 34.90
CA ARG A 276 2.02 -11.39 33.78
C ARG A 276 1.25 -11.23 32.46
N LYS A 277 -0.06 -11.49 32.45
CA LYS A 277 -0.91 -11.25 31.28
C LYS A 277 -0.85 -9.78 30.82
N ILE A 278 -0.95 -8.84 31.76
CA ILE A 278 -0.82 -7.40 31.47
C ILE A 278 0.53 -7.11 30.85
N ARG A 279 1.63 -7.55 31.48
CA ARG A 279 2.99 -7.32 30.95
C ARG A 279 3.18 -7.88 29.54
N ASP A 280 2.71 -9.10 29.28
CA ASP A 280 2.87 -9.73 27.97
C ASP A 280 2.08 -8.99 26.88
N ASN A 281 0.88 -8.50 27.18
CA ASN A 281 0.06 -7.76 26.22
C ASN A 281 0.54 -6.30 26.04
N GLU A 282 1.12 -5.68 27.07
CA GLU A 282 1.86 -4.41 26.96
C GLU A 282 3.06 -4.54 26.00
N LEU A 283 3.81 -5.65 26.07
CA LEU A 283 4.93 -5.93 25.16
C LEU A 283 4.48 -6.17 23.71
N LYS A 284 3.29 -6.74 23.51
CA LYS A 284 2.66 -6.88 22.19
C LYS A 284 2.11 -5.56 21.63
N ARG A 285 2.11 -4.50 22.43
CA ARG A 285 1.60 -3.18 22.08
C ARG A 285 0.13 -3.12 21.73
N ILE A 286 -0.67 -3.92 22.44
CA ILE A 286 -2.12 -3.89 22.32
C ILE A 286 -2.65 -2.62 23.03
N PRO A 287 -3.34 -1.70 22.34
CA PRO A 287 -3.73 -0.39 22.86
C PRO A 287 -4.59 -0.44 24.13
N TYR A 288 -5.46 -1.45 24.24
CA TYR A 288 -6.35 -1.61 25.37
C TYR A 288 -6.30 -3.03 25.93
N MET A 289 -6.29 -3.15 27.25
CA MET A 289 -6.56 -4.39 27.95
C MET A 289 -7.88 -4.25 28.69
N VAL A 290 -8.79 -5.21 28.54
CA VAL A 290 -10.02 -5.26 29.32
C VAL A 290 -9.96 -6.44 30.27
N ILE A 291 -10.09 -6.17 31.57
CA ILE A 291 -10.11 -7.18 32.61
C ILE A 291 -11.57 -7.57 32.89
N VAL A 292 -11.83 -8.87 32.98
CA VAL A 292 -13.16 -9.39 33.31
C VAL A 292 -13.11 -10.36 34.50
N GLY A 293 -13.88 -10.06 35.54
CA GLY A 293 -14.00 -10.83 36.77
C GLY A 293 -15.45 -11.03 37.19
N GLU A 294 -15.64 -11.31 38.48
CA GLU A 294 -16.96 -11.55 39.07
C GLU A 294 -17.90 -10.36 38.89
N LYS A 295 -17.39 -9.17 39.23
CA LYS A 295 -18.14 -7.92 39.18
C LYS A 295 -18.51 -7.57 37.74
N GLU A 296 -17.53 -7.65 36.84
CA GLU A 296 -17.75 -7.34 35.42
C GLU A 296 -18.76 -8.28 34.77
N ALA A 297 -18.70 -9.59 35.08
CA ALA A 297 -19.65 -10.57 34.59
C ALA A 297 -21.06 -10.37 35.16
N ALA A 298 -21.18 -10.00 36.44
CA ALA A 298 -22.47 -9.74 37.08
C ALA A 298 -23.14 -8.47 36.55
N ASP A 299 -22.34 -7.42 36.32
CA ASP A 299 -22.84 -6.09 35.91
C ASP A 299 -22.93 -5.93 34.38
N GLY A 300 -22.42 -6.89 33.59
CA GLY A 300 -22.35 -6.78 32.14
C GLY A 300 -21.38 -5.69 31.64
N THR A 301 -20.31 -5.48 32.40
CA THR A 301 -19.31 -4.41 32.17
C THR A 301 -17.92 -4.97 31.86
N VAL A 302 -16.96 -4.09 31.57
CA VAL A 302 -15.54 -4.41 31.41
C VAL A 302 -14.69 -3.38 32.16
N ALA A 303 -13.61 -3.83 32.79
CA ALA A 303 -12.62 -2.94 33.39
C ALA A 303 -11.52 -2.62 32.37
N VAL A 304 -11.54 -1.41 31.83
CA VAL A 304 -10.66 -0.95 30.75
C VAL A 304 -9.35 -0.40 31.33
N ARG A 305 -8.23 -0.84 30.75
CA ARG A 305 -6.88 -0.37 31.03
C ARG A 305 -6.18 0.01 29.72
N PRO A 306 -5.83 1.30 29.50
CA PRO A 306 -5.00 1.71 28.38
C PRO A 306 -3.56 1.17 28.51
N GLN A 307 -2.93 0.90 27.37
CA GLN A 307 -1.50 0.59 27.28
C GLN A 307 -0.65 1.75 27.84
N GLY A 308 0.48 1.44 28.50
CA GLY A 308 1.44 2.43 28.99
C GLY A 308 1.09 3.03 30.35
N GLY A 309 -0.01 2.61 30.95
CA GLY A 309 -0.53 3.17 32.20
C GLY A 309 -1.34 4.45 31.94
N GLY A 310 -2.59 4.43 32.38
CA GLY A 310 -3.54 5.52 32.25
C GLY A 310 -4.71 5.32 33.22
N GLU A 311 -5.70 6.21 33.17
CA GLU A 311 -6.88 6.10 34.02
C GLU A 311 -7.65 4.82 33.71
N GLN A 312 -7.82 3.99 34.73
CA GLN A 312 -8.64 2.79 34.64
C GLN A 312 -10.09 3.18 34.79
N SER A 313 -10.95 2.60 33.96
CA SER A 313 -12.38 2.85 34.01
C SER A 313 -13.16 1.55 33.91
N VAL A 314 -14.37 1.54 34.45
CA VAL A 314 -15.34 0.46 34.22
C VAL A 314 -16.41 1.02 33.30
N LYS A 315 -16.69 0.31 32.22
CA LYS A 315 -17.65 0.72 31.19
C LYS A 315 -18.55 -0.45 30.84
N THR A 316 -19.77 -0.15 30.39
CA THR A 316 -20.54 -1.17 29.68
C THR A 316 -19.81 -1.55 28.39
N ILE A 317 -20.08 -2.76 27.89
CA ILE A 317 -19.47 -3.25 26.65
C ILE A 317 -19.78 -2.30 25.48
N GLN A 318 -21.02 -1.78 25.42
CA GLN A 318 -21.45 -0.87 24.36
C GLN A 318 -20.73 0.48 24.43
N GLU A 319 -20.64 1.10 25.62
CA GLU A 319 -19.94 2.38 25.77
C GLU A 319 -18.48 2.30 25.33
N PHE A 320 -17.80 1.17 25.62
CA PHE A 320 -16.42 0.99 25.20
C PHE A 320 -16.27 0.76 23.69
N ILE A 321 -17.21 0.04 23.06
CA ILE A 321 -17.26 -0.09 21.59
C ILE A 321 -17.41 1.28 20.94
N ASP A 322 -18.36 2.09 21.42
CA ASP A 322 -18.64 3.42 20.88
C ASP A 322 -17.43 4.35 21.03
N GLU A 323 -16.73 4.29 22.16
CA GLU A 323 -15.50 5.05 22.38
C GLU A 323 -14.38 4.66 21.39
N VAL A 324 -14.11 3.37 21.22
CA VAL A 324 -13.07 2.87 20.31
C VAL A 324 -13.39 3.30 18.87
N ASN A 325 -14.64 3.14 18.45
CA ASN A 325 -15.08 3.52 17.11
C ASN A 325 -15.06 5.03 16.89
N ALA A 326 -15.46 5.84 17.88
CA ALA A 326 -15.35 7.29 17.81
C ALA A 326 -13.89 7.74 17.67
N ARG A 327 -12.97 7.10 18.42
CA ARG A 327 -11.54 7.39 18.32
C ARG A 327 -10.96 6.99 16.97
N VAL A 328 -11.36 5.85 16.41
CA VAL A 328 -10.98 5.44 15.05
C VAL A 328 -11.51 6.44 14.03
N ALA A 329 -12.78 6.82 14.11
CA ALA A 329 -13.40 7.77 13.18
C ALA A 329 -12.73 9.14 13.21
N GLU A 330 -12.35 9.64 14.39
CA GLU A 330 -11.63 10.91 14.50
C GLU A 330 -10.22 10.82 13.88
N MET A 331 -9.52 9.69 14.04
CA MET A 331 -8.20 9.47 13.41
C MET A 331 -8.25 9.39 11.89
N THR A 332 -9.39 9.00 11.32
CA THR A 332 -9.56 8.81 9.88
C THR A 332 -10.45 9.88 9.24
N LYS A 333 -10.78 10.96 9.96
CA LYS A 333 -11.74 11.97 9.49
C LYS A 333 -11.25 12.78 8.30
N ASP A 334 -9.95 13.04 8.26
CA ASP A 334 -9.31 13.89 7.25
C ASP A 334 -8.79 13.10 6.03
N PHE A 335 -9.08 11.79 5.96
CA PHE A 335 -8.55 10.87 4.95
C PHE A 335 -9.65 10.04 4.27
#